data_AF-A0A7R9WW55-F1
#
_entry.id   AF-A0A7R9WW55-F1
#
_cell.length_a   1.000
_cell.length_b   1.000
_cell.length_c   1.000
_cell.angle_alpha   90.00
_cell.angle_beta   90.00
_cell.angle_gamma   90.00
#
_symmetry.space_group_name_H-M   'P 1'
#
loop_
_entity.id
_entity.type
_entity.pdbx_description
1 polymer ?
#
loop_
_entity_poly.entity_id
_entity_poly.type
_entity_poly.pdbx_seq_one_letter_code
_entity_poly.pdbx_strand_id
1 'polypeptide(L)'
;GSFPAPSVSLAAPSPRSATSLRASTLLSPTIMSTLPLDELAAHANSYSSANGIQVERKDEETSSSYFVAAPMSLLPNAYPKESFAKAQTLATPFNELVDRISRDPDF
;
A
#
# COMPACT_ATOMS: atom_id res chain seq x y z
N GLY A 1 16.50 -47.97 10.74
CA GLY A 1 15.75 -47.08 11.63
C GLY A 1 15.34 -45.87 10.85
N SER A 2 14.05 -45.74 10.54
CA SER A 2 13.46 -44.68 9.74
C SER A 2 12.99 -43.56 10.68
N PHE A 3 13.46 -42.34 10.47
CA PHE A 3 13.02 -41.16 11.19
C PHE A 3 11.74 -40.60 10.54
N PRO A 4 10.64 -40.35 11.28
CA PRO A 4 9.49 -39.66 10.73
C PRO A 4 9.71 -38.14 10.74
N ALA A 5 9.39 -37.48 9.61
CA ALA A 5 9.32 -36.03 9.50
C ALA A 5 8.00 -35.53 10.12
N PRO A 6 7.99 -34.43 10.89
CA PRO A 6 6.75 -33.82 11.34
C PRO A 6 6.11 -32.99 10.21
N SER A 7 4.89 -33.37 9.81
CA SER A 7 4.03 -32.55 8.95
C SER A 7 3.51 -31.34 9.74
N VAL A 8 4.16 -30.19 9.58
CA VAL A 8 3.63 -28.92 10.09
C VAL A 8 2.59 -28.42 9.08
N SER A 9 1.32 -28.61 9.42
CA SER A 9 0.18 -28.01 8.72
C SER A 9 0.21 -26.49 8.99
N LEU A 10 0.69 -25.73 8.02
CA LEU A 10 0.67 -24.26 8.04
C LEU A 10 -0.77 -23.81 7.72
N ALA A 11 -1.62 -23.79 8.74
CA ALA A 11 -2.94 -23.17 8.64
C ALA A 11 -2.76 -21.69 8.35
N ALA A 12 -3.10 -21.28 7.13
CA ALA A 12 -3.11 -19.88 6.71
C ALA A 12 -4.04 -19.07 7.65
N PRO A 13 -3.57 -17.95 8.24
CA PRO A 13 -4.47 -17.06 8.95
C PRO A 13 -5.42 -16.41 7.95
N SER A 14 -6.72 -16.63 8.17
CA SER A 14 -7.84 -16.04 7.44
C SER A 14 -7.67 -14.53 7.30
N PRO A 15 -8.18 -13.91 6.21
CA PRO A 15 -8.06 -12.47 6.00
C PRO A 15 -8.83 -11.73 7.09
N ARG A 16 -8.10 -11.24 8.09
CA ARG A 16 -8.62 -10.36 9.12
C ARG A 16 -9.08 -9.08 8.44
N SER A 17 -10.40 -8.91 8.45
CA SER A 17 -11.16 -7.67 8.27
C SER A 17 -10.33 -6.47 7.82
N ALA A 18 -10.46 -6.13 6.55
CA ALA A 18 -10.06 -4.83 6.03
C ALA A 18 -10.76 -3.74 6.87
N THR A 19 -10.00 -3.10 7.77
CA THR A 19 -10.40 -1.84 8.38
C THR A 19 -10.46 -0.82 7.26
N SER A 20 -11.66 -0.68 6.67
CA SER A 20 -12.04 0.41 5.78
C SER A 20 -11.95 1.72 6.56
N LEU A 21 -10.74 2.29 6.62
CA LEU A 21 -10.54 3.63 7.12
C LEU A 21 -11.10 4.58 6.07
N ARG A 22 -12.31 5.07 6.36
CA ARG A 22 -13.06 6.11 5.64
C ARG A 22 -12.14 7.24 5.19
N ALA A 23 -11.76 7.23 3.92
CA ALA A 23 -10.99 8.29 3.27
C ALA A 23 -11.87 9.39 2.65
N SER A 24 -13.03 9.70 3.24
CA SER A 24 -14.07 10.49 2.54
C SER A 24 -14.59 11.73 3.27
N THR A 25 -14.01 12.16 4.40
CA THR A 25 -14.71 13.12 5.28
C THR A 25 -14.24 14.58 5.21
N LEU A 26 -13.37 14.97 4.28
CA LEU A 26 -12.82 16.36 4.27
C LEU A 26 -13.07 17.18 3.01
N LEU A 27 -13.68 16.60 1.99
CA LEU A 27 -14.24 17.37 0.87
C LEU A 27 -15.74 17.49 1.13
N SER A 28 -16.23 18.72 1.31
CA SER A 28 -17.68 18.95 1.34
C SER A 28 -18.32 18.25 0.15
N PRO A 29 -19.40 17.48 0.33
CA PRO A 29 -20.02 16.70 -0.75
C PRO A 29 -20.44 17.56 -1.95
N THR A 30 -20.60 18.87 -1.75
CA THR A 30 -20.87 19.89 -2.76
C THR A 30 -19.72 20.10 -3.77
N ILE A 31 -18.45 19.91 -3.37
CA ILE A 31 -17.29 20.12 -4.24
C ILE A 31 -17.10 18.91 -5.18
N MET A 32 -17.41 17.71 -4.69
CA MET A 32 -17.33 16.47 -5.46
C MET A 32 -18.37 16.40 -6.60
N SER A 33 -19.52 17.10 -6.47
CA SER A 33 -20.54 17.16 -7.51
C SER A 33 -20.25 18.12 -8.67
N THR A 34 -19.22 18.97 -8.55
CA THR A 34 -18.87 19.98 -9.57
C THR A 34 -17.51 19.74 -10.23
N LEU A 35 -16.74 18.77 -9.75
CA LEU A 35 -15.44 18.43 -10.31
C LEU A 35 -15.60 17.41 -11.45
N PRO A 36 -15.03 17.64 -12.64
CA PRO A 36 -15.03 16.66 -13.72
C PRO A 36 -14.08 15.50 -13.36
N LEU A 37 -14.63 14.50 -12.67
CA LEU A 37 -13.88 13.34 -12.17
C LEU A 37 -13.22 12.54 -13.31
N ASP A 38 -13.90 12.41 -14.45
CA ASP A 38 -13.41 11.65 -15.59
C ASP A 38 -12.18 12.33 -16.24
N GLU A 39 -12.20 13.65 -16.37
CA GLU A 39 -11.06 14.42 -16.89
C GLU A 39 -9.88 14.36 -15.93
N LEU A 40 -10.14 14.45 -14.62
CA LEU A 40 -9.10 14.36 -13.60
C LEU A 40 -8.47 12.97 -13.55
N ALA A 41 -9.29 11.92 -13.65
CA ALA A 41 -8.81 10.53 -13.72
C ALA A 41 -8.00 10.27 -15.00
N ALA A 42 -8.45 10.79 -16.14
CA ALA A 42 -7.70 10.70 -17.40
C ALA A 42 -6.36 11.42 -17.33
N HIS A 43 -6.33 12.62 -16.73
CA HIS A 43 -5.10 13.37 -16.51
C HIS A 43 -4.17 12.65 -15.52
N ALA A 44 -4.71 12.10 -14.43
CA ALA A 44 -3.95 11.33 -13.44
C ALA A 44 -3.32 10.07 -14.06
N ASN A 45 -4.03 9.34 -14.91
CA ASN A 45 -3.50 8.17 -15.62
C ASN A 45 -2.37 8.53 -16.60
N SER A 46 -2.55 9.65 -17.31
CA SER A 46 -1.53 10.18 -18.22
C SER A 46 -0.28 10.60 -17.45
N TYR A 47 -0.47 11.30 -16.32
CA TYR A 47 0.62 11.69 -15.43
C TYR A 47 1.35 10.48 -14.84
N SER A 48 0.60 9.47 -14.39
CA SER A 48 1.15 8.22 -13.87
C SER A 48 2.04 7.53 -14.90
N SER A 49 1.60 7.52 -16.16
CA SER A 49 2.35 6.89 -17.25
C SER A 49 3.59 7.69 -17.66
N ALA A 50 3.51 9.02 -17.63
CA ALA A 50 4.64 9.89 -17.96
C ALA A 50 5.73 9.91 -16.88
N ASN A 51 5.36 9.73 -15.61
CA ASN A 51 6.28 9.79 -14.46
C ASN A 51 6.74 8.41 -13.97
N GLY A 52 6.42 7.33 -14.69
CA GLY A 52 6.85 5.97 -14.35
C GLY A 52 6.16 5.38 -13.10
N ILE A 53 5.02 5.93 -12.70
CA ILE A 53 4.17 5.38 -11.63
C ILE A 53 3.34 4.25 -12.28
N GLN A 54 3.99 3.13 -12.57
CA GLN A 54 3.38 1.99 -13.24
C GLN A 54 3.72 0.70 -12.50
N VAL A 55 2.77 -0.23 -12.50
CA VAL A 55 2.95 -1.58 -11.99
C VAL A 55 2.82 -2.57 -13.14
N GLU A 56 3.70 -3.56 -13.14
CA GLU A 56 3.59 -4.68 -14.06
C GLU A 56 2.42 -5.56 -13.59
N ARG A 57 1.44 -5.75 -14.45
CA ARG A 57 0.40 -6.76 -14.25
C ARG A 57 0.67 -7.89 -15.23
N LYS A 58 0.82 -9.10 -14.69
CA LYS A 58 0.88 -10.32 -15.48
C LYS A 58 -0.54 -10.80 -15.72
N ASP A 59 -0.91 -10.97 -16.98
CA ASP A 59 -2.11 -11.71 -17.32
C ASP A 59 -1.83 -13.21 -17.18
N GLU A 60 -2.54 -13.89 -16.28
CA GLU A 60 -2.35 -15.33 -16.07
C GLU A 60 -2.82 -16.16 -17.26
N GLU A 61 -3.74 -15.62 -18.07
CA GLU A 61 -4.37 -16.33 -19.19
C GLU A 61 -3.54 -16.23 -20.48
N THR A 62 -2.93 -15.07 -20.74
CA THR A 62 -2.17 -14.80 -21.98
C THR A 62 -0.66 -14.85 -21.79
N SER A 63 -0.16 -15.01 -20.56
CA SER A 63 1.26 -14.93 -20.20
C SER A 63 1.97 -13.63 -20.60
N SER A 64 1.20 -12.62 -21.05
CA SER A 64 1.67 -11.29 -21.41
C SER A 64 1.69 -10.41 -20.18
N SER A 65 2.79 -9.71 -19.95
CA SER A 65 2.82 -8.62 -18.99
C SER A 65 2.48 -7.29 -19.64
N TYR A 66 1.65 -6.51 -18.97
CA TYR A 66 1.31 -5.15 -19.37
C TYR A 66 1.45 -4.20 -18.20
N PHE A 67 1.79 -2.95 -18.51
CA PHE A 67 1.99 -1.92 -17.52
C PHE A 67 0.70 -1.13 -17.32
N VAL A 68 0.27 -1.03 -16.08
CA VAL A 68 -0.91 -0.24 -15.68
C VAL A 68 -0.45 0.84 -14.71
N ALA A 69 -1.12 1.99 -14.71
CA ALA A 69 -0.93 2.99 -13.68
C ALA A 69 -1.07 2.37 -12.28
N ALA A 70 -0.16 2.73 -11.36
CA ALA A 70 -0.22 2.19 -10.00
C ALA A 70 -1.53 2.62 -9.30
N PRO A 71 -2.10 1.78 -8.42
CA PRO A 71 -3.31 2.13 -7.70
C PRO A 71 -3.02 3.30 -6.74
N MET A 72 -3.48 4.49 -7.10
CA MET A 72 -3.27 5.72 -6.34
C MET A 72 -4.59 6.44 -6.05
N SER A 73 -4.62 7.17 -4.93
CA SER A 73 -5.75 8.04 -4.61
C SER A 73 -5.73 9.27 -5.52
N LEU A 74 -6.88 9.65 -6.07
CA LEU A 74 -6.99 10.78 -6.99
C LEU A 74 -6.65 12.12 -6.32
N LEU A 75 -6.91 12.22 -5.02
CA LEU A 75 -6.60 13.38 -4.19
C LEU A 75 -5.81 12.94 -2.96
N PRO A 76 -4.93 13.81 -2.43
CA PRO A 76 -4.19 13.50 -1.21
C PRO A 76 -5.17 13.31 -0.04
N ASN A 77 -5.01 12.21 0.67
CA ASN A 77 -5.76 12.00 1.91
C ASN A 77 -5.26 13.00 2.95
N ALA A 78 -6.16 13.67 3.66
CA ALA A 78 -5.72 14.59 4.69
C ALA A 78 -5.17 13.79 5.87
N TYR A 79 -4.00 14.20 6.35
CA TYR A 79 -3.31 13.52 7.41
C TYR A 79 -2.86 14.54 8.48
N PRO A 80 -3.05 14.26 9.80
CA PRO A 80 -2.67 15.19 10.85
C PRO A 80 -1.17 15.48 10.83
N LYS A 81 -0.81 16.77 10.78
CA LYS A 81 0.59 17.23 10.70
C LYS A 81 1.45 16.72 11.86
N GLU A 82 0.90 16.72 13.07
CA GLU A 82 1.61 16.26 14.26
C GLU A 82 1.94 14.76 14.20
N SER A 83 1.00 13.94 13.76
CA SER A 83 1.20 12.50 13.59
C SER A 83 2.23 12.19 12.51
N PHE A 84 2.24 12.97 11.42
CA PHE A 84 3.23 12.81 10.35
C PHE A 84 4.62 13.18 10.85
N ALA A 85 4.76 14.31 11.54
CA ALA A 85 6.03 14.75 12.10
C ALA A 85 6.60 13.74 13.11
N LYS A 86 5.76 13.20 14.00
CA LYS A 86 6.16 12.15 14.96
C LYS A 86 6.64 10.89 14.25
N ALA A 87 5.92 10.43 13.22
CA ALA A 87 6.33 9.26 12.44
C ALA A 87 7.68 9.52 11.72
N GLN A 88 7.87 10.71 11.16
CA GLN A 88 9.11 11.10 10.51
C GLN A 88 10.29 11.10 11.49
N THR A 89 10.11 11.63 12.69
CA THR A 89 11.15 11.63 13.74
C THR A 89 11.49 10.23 14.24
N LEU A 90 10.53 9.31 14.22
CA LEU A 90 10.69 7.93 14.70
C LEU A 90 11.28 6.99 13.65
N ALA A 91 11.31 7.37 12.37
CA ALA A 91 11.80 6.51 11.30
C ALA A 91 13.27 6.07 11.51
N THR A 92 14.16 7.02 11.80
CA THR A 92 15.59 6.72 12.04
C THR A 92 15.82 5.82 13.25
N PRO A 93 15.34 6.14 14.47
CA PRO A 93 15.57 5.29 15.63
C PRO A 93 14.89 3.93 15.51
N PHE A 94 13.78 3.81 14.76
CA PHE A 94 13.14 2.53 14.50
C PHE A 94 13.99 1.63 13.59
N ASN A 95 14.59 2.19 12.54
CA ASN A 95 15.48 1.42 11.67
C ASN A 95 16.70 0.88 12.43
N GLU A 96 17.28 1.69 13.33
CA GLU A 96 18.40 1.26 14.20
C GLU A 96 17.97 0.21 15.24
N LEU A 97 16.73 0.27 15.71
CA LEU A 97 16.18 -0.75 16.60
C LEU A 97 16.00 -2.08 15.86
N VAL A 98 15.41 -2.05 14.67
CA VAL A 98 15.21 -3.24 13.83
C VAL A 98 16.55 -3.88 13.49
N ASP A 99 17.55 -3.09 13.13
CA ASP A 99 18.91 -3.61 12.83
C ASP A 99 19.56 -4.28 14.05
N ARG A 100 19.40 -3.70 15.25
CA ARG A 100 19.95 -4.28 16.49
C ARG A 100 19.26 -5.57 16.90
N ILE A 101 17.92 -5.60 16.89
CA ILE A 101 17.13 -6.79 17.25
C ILE A 101 17.40 -7.92 16.24
N SER A 102 17.54 -7.60 14.95
CA SER A 102 17.82 -8.62 13.93
C SER A 102 19.19 -9.31 14.10
N ARG A 103 20.09 -8.71 14.87
CA ARG A 103 21.44 -9.24 15.15
C ARG A 103 21.56 -9.89 16.53
N ASP A 104 20.51 -9.85 17.34
CA ASP A 104 20.47 -10.50 18.64
C ASP A 104 19.77 -11.86 18.51
N PRO A 105 20.51 -12.97 18.39
CA PRO A 105 19.93 -14.30 18.18
C PRO A 105 19.25 -14.88 19.42
N ASP A 106 19.48 -14.30 20.60
CA ASP A 106 18.99 -14.78 21.89
C ASP A 106 17.77 -13.97 22.41
N PHE A 107 17.34 -12.94 21.67
CA PHE A 107 16.15 -12.15 21.94
C PHE A 107 14.87 -12.84 21.44
#